data_AF-A0A357TCJ0-F1
#
_entry.id   AF-A0A357TCJ0-F1
#
_cell.length_a   1.000
_cell.length_b   1.000
_cell.length_c   1.000
_cell.angle_alpha   90.00
_cell.angle_beta   90.00
_cell.angle_gamma   90.00
#
_symmetry.space_group_name_H-M   'P 1'
#
loop_
_entity.id
_entity.type
_entity.pdbx_description
1 polymer ?
#
loop_
_entity_poly.entity_id
_entity_poly.type
_entity_poly.pdbx_seq_one_letter_code
_entity_poly.pdbx_strand_id
1 'polypeptide(L)'
;MSEKVPDKIVEELRKAARSGDLKAFGKAINRNKRDLPEDILEAAEDHRVLKETMRLINKNMAEIYSEGVRLNMKCCGEEEEERTKH
;
A
#
# COMPACT_ATOMS: atom_id res chain seq x y z
N MET A 1 -13.74 -2.22 -17.55
CA MET A 1 -12.84 -3.32 -17.12
C MET A 1 -11.80 -2.67 -16.23
N SER A 2 -11.72 -3.05 -14.95
CA SER A 2 -10.71 -2.51 -14.04
C SER A 2 -9.36 -3.11 -14.40
N GLU A 3 -8.38 -2.28 -14.75
CA GLU A 3 -7.04 -2.73 -15.11
C GLU A 3 -6.16 -2.75 -13.85
N LYS A 4 -5.49 -3.88 -13.62
CA LYS A 4 -4.56 -4.00 -12.50
C LYS A 4 -3.30 -3.21 -12.81
N VAL A 5 -2.77 -2.49 -11.83
CA VAL A 5 -1.47 -1.82 -11.97
C VAL A 5 -0.39 -2.87 -12.28
N PRO A 6 0.56 -2.59 -13.20
CA PRO A 6 1.59 -3.54 -13.57
C PRO A 6 2.31 -4.16 -12.37
N ASP A 7 2.45 -5.48 -12.36
CA ASP A 7 3.02 -6.22 -11.21
C ASP A 7 4.42 -5.72 -10.81
N LYS A 8 5.20 -5.23 -11.77
CA LYS A 8 6.53 -4.65 -11.54
C LYS A 8 6.49 -3.43 -10.62
N ILE A 9 5.47 -2.58 -10.78
CA ILE A 9 5.25 -1.38 -9.95
C ILE A 9 4.77 -1.80 -8.57
N VAL A 10 3.84 -2.75 -8.50
CA VAL A 10 3.34 -3.31 -7.23
C VAL A 10 4.49 -3.95 -6.45
N GLU A 11 5.41 -4.65 -7.12
CA GLU A 11 6.58 -5.24 -6.48
C GLU A 11 7.56 -4.18 -5.95
N GLU A 12 7.80 -3.09 -6.67
CA GLU A 12 8.60 -1.96 -6.19
C GLU A 12 7.99 -1.34 -4.92
N LEU A 13 6.69 -1.09 -4.93
CA LEU A 13 5.95 -0.57 -3.77
C LEU A 13 6.04 -1.54 -2.59
N ARG A 14 5.84 -2.85 -2.81
CA ARG A 14 5.99 -3.88 -1.76
C ARG A 14 7.41 -3.93 -1.21
N LYS A 15 8.42 -3.83 -2.07
CA LYS A 15 9.83 -3.84 -1.64
C LYS A 15 10.14 -2.64 -0.75
N ALA A 16 9.63 -1.46 -1.10
CA ALA A 16 9.76 -0.27 -0.26
C ALA A 16 8.94 -0.38 1.03
N ALA A 17 7.74 -0.96 0.97
CA ALA A 17 6.91 -1.15 2.16
C ALA A 17 7.53 -2.13 3.18
N ARG A 18 8.20 -3.18 2.69
CA ARG A 18 8.93 -4.15 3.53
C ARG A 18 10.08 -3.53 4.33
N SER A 19 10.65 -2.41 3.88
CA SER A 19 11.70 -1.74 4.65
C SER A 19 11.17 -0.92 5.83
N GLY A 20 9.84 -0.71 5.91
CA GLY A 20 9.21 0.11 6.95
C GLY A 20 9.57 1.60 6.88
N ASP A 21 10.27 2.04 5.83
CA ASP A 21 10.71 3.42 5.65
C ASP A 21 9.70 4.19 4.80
N LEU A 22 8.95 5.09 5.45
CA LEU A 22 7.94 5.93 4.81
C LEU A 22 8.54 6.86 3.73
N LYS A 23 9.79 7.30 3.88
CA LYS A 23 10.44 8.12 2.84
C LYS A 23 10.79 7.27 1.62
N ALA A 24 11.27 6.05 1.82
CA ALA A 24 11.54 5.13 0.72
C ALA A 24 10.24 4.75 -0.01
N PHE A 25 9.17 4.51 0.75
CA PHE A 25 7.85 4.20 0.21
C PHE A 25 7.26 5.39 -0.58
N GLY A 26 7.28 6.60 -0.03
CA GLY A 26 6.85 7.81 -0.75
C GLY A 26 7.69 8.11 -2.01
N LYS A 27 8.99 7.77 -2.01
CA LYS A 27 9.83 7.85 -3.22
C LYS A 27 9.40 6.83 -4.28
N ALA A 28 9.03 5.62 -3.89
CA ALA A 28 8.54 4.59 -4.80
C ALA A 28 7.20 5.00 -5.44
N ILE A 29 6.30 5.61 -4.67
CA ILE A 29 5.06 6.21 -5.19
C ILE A 29 5.39 7.30 -6.22
N ASN A 30 6.24 8.26 -5.85
CA ASN A 30 6.60 9.38 -6.74
C ASN A 30 7.25 8.94 -8.06
N ARG A 31 8.03 7.86 -8.05
CA ARG A 31 8.65 7.29 -9.27
C ARG A 31 7.61 6.71 -10.23
N ASN A 32 6.55 6.11 -9.69
CA ASN A 32 5.53 5.40 -10.45
C ASN A 32 4.20 6.18 -10.56
N LYS A 33 4.20 7.48 -10.22
CA LYS A 33 2.98 8.29 -10.07
C LYS A 33 2.06 8.36 -11.29
N ARG A 34 2.57 8.06 -12.49
CA ARG A 34 1.78 8.07 -13.74
C ARG A 34 0.90 6.84 -13.89
N ASP A 35 1.27 5.76 -13.20
CA ASP A 35 0.67 4.44 -13.31
C ASP A 35 -0.10 4.06 -12.03
N LEU A 36 -0.14 4.96 -11.05
CA LEU A 36 -0.82 4.77 -9.77
C LEU A 36 -2.14 5.55 -9.73
N PRO A 37 -3.18 5.02 -9.08
CA PRO A 37 -4.45 5.72 -8.91
C PRO A 37 -4.29 6.91 -7.96
N GLU A 38 -5.19 7.88 -8.09
CA GLU A 38 -5.21 9.10 -7.26
C GLU A 38 -5.22 8.78 -5.75
N ASP A 39 -5.95 7.75 -5.31
CA ASP A 39 -5.95 7.27 -3.92
C ASP A 39 -4.55 7.09 -3.31
N ILE A 40 -3.61 6.53 -4.09
CA ILE A 40 -2.23 6.29 -3.63
C ILE A 40 -1.42 7.60 -3.64
N LEU A 41 -1.72 8.49 -4.57
CA LEU A 41 -1.07 9.80 -4.66
C LEU A 41 -1.49 10.69 -3.49
N GLU A 42 -2.79 10.76 -3.21
CA GLU A 42 -3.36 11.45 -2.05
C GLU A 42 -2.82 10.87 -0.74
N ALA A 43 -2.75 9.54 -0.64
CA ALA A 43 -2.14 8.88 0.52
C ALA A 43 -0.69 9.31 0.76
N ALA A 44 0.06 9.72 -0.26
CA ALA A 44 1.43 10.20 -0.12
C ALA A 44 1.55 11.63 0.45
N GLU A 45 0.44 12.39 0.47
CA GLU A 45 0.39 13.75 1.01
C GLU A 45 0.14 13.76 2.53
N ASP A 46 -0.53 12.74 3.06
CA ASP A 46 -0.80 12.58 4.49
C ASP A 46 0.08 11.48 5.11
N HIS A 47 0.88 11.83 6.12
CA HIS A 47 1.80 10.90 6.77
C HIS A 47 1.12 9.69 7.43
N ARG A 48 -0.07 9.87 8.01
CA ARG A 48 -0.83 8.80 8.67
C ARG A 48 -1.41 7.86 7.63
N VAL A 49 -1.96 8.41 6.55
CA VAL A 49 -2.52 7.62 5.44
C VAL A 49 -1.40 6.86 4.73
N LEU A 50 -0.27 7.52 4.43
CA LEU A 50 0.90 6.88 3.83
C LEU A 50 1.38 5.67 4.64
N LYS A 51 1.41 5.82 5.97
CA LYS A 51 1.82 4.75 6.89
C LYS A 51 0.87 3.57 6.86
N GLU A 52 -0.44 3.81 6.84
CA GLU A 52 -1.41 2.72 6.75
C GLU A 52 -1.38 2.06 5.38
N THR A 53 -1.32 2.82 4.30
CA THR A 53 -1.18 2.32 2.92
C THR A 53 0.06 1.42 2.80
N MET A 54 1.20 1.84 3.36
CA MET A 54 2.41 1.02 3.42
C MET A 54 2.17 -0.30 4.18
N ARG A 55 1.49 -0.25 5.33
CA ARG A 55 1.17 -1.44 6.13
C ARG A 55 0.29 -2.42 5.35
N LEU A 56 -0.76 -1.93 4.69
CA LEU A 56 -1.69 -2.73 3.91
C LEU A 56 -0.98 -3.42 2.72
N ILE A 57 -0.13 -2.69 1.99
CA ILE A 57 0.64 -3.24 0.86
C ILE A 57 1.68 -4.26 1.34
N ASN A 58 2.36 -3.99 2.46
CA ASN A 58 3.32 -4.93 3.04
C ASN A 58 2.66 -6.25 3.46
N LYS A 59 1.48 -6.17 4.09
CA LYS A 59 0.70 -7.33 4.52
C LYS A 59 -0.08 -8.00 3.39
N ASN A 60 0.07 -7.56 2.14
CA ASN A 60 -0.69 -8.07 0.99
C ASN A 60 -2.22 -7.97 1.19
N MET A 61 -2.67 -6.97 1.96
CA MET A 61 -4.08 -6.69 2.27
C MET A 61 -4.70 -5.66 1.33
N ALA A 62 -3.94 -5.15 0.37
CA ALA A 62 -4.40 -4.22 -0.64
C ALA A 62 -3.94 -4.64 -2.04
N GLU A 63 -4.85 -4.53 -2.99
CA GLU A 63 -4.58 -4.64 -4.42
C GLU A 63 -4.77 -3.27 -5.07
N ILE A 64 -3.91 -2.95 -6.04
CA ILE A 64 -3.88 -1.64 -6.69
C ILE A 64 -4.37 -1.80 -8.13
N TYR A 65 -5.43 -1.07 -8.45
CA TYR A 65 -6.03 -0.99 -9.78
C TYR A 65 -5.90 0.45 -10.29
N SER A 66 -6.00 0.65 -11.60
CA SER A 66 -5.94 1.98 -12.22
C SER A 66 -7.03 2.93 -11.71
N GLU A 67 -8.16 2.39 -11.26
CA GLU A 67 -9.30 3.13 -10.72
C GLU A 67 -9.24 3.38 -9.20
N GLY A 68 -8.31 2.75 -8.47
CA GLY A 68 -8.25 2.87 -7.01
C GLY A 68 -7.65 1.66 -6.29
N VAL A 69 -7.73 1.69 -4.95
CA VAL A 69 -7.23 0.63 -4.08
C VAL A 69 -8.37 -0.27 -3.59
N ARG A 70 -8.20 -1.59 -3.71
CA ARG A 70 -9.15 -2.58 -3.17
C ARG A 70 -8.55 -3.32 -1.99
N LEU A 71 -9.28 -3.31 -0.86
CA LEU A 71 -8.88 -4.06 0.32
C LEU A 71 -9.22 -5.54 0.17
N ASN A 72 -8.25 -6.39 0.45
CA ASN A 72 -8.43 -7.83 0.48
C ASN A 72 -9.00 -8.22 1.85
N MET A 73 -10.33 -8.31 1.95
CA MET A 73 -11.03 -8.64 3.19
C MET A 73 -10.72 -10.05 3.73
N LYS A 74 -10.08 -10.93 2.94
CA LYS A 74 -9.70 -12.28 3.42
C LYS A 74 -8.65 -12.25 4.54
N CYS A 75 -7.92 -11.14 4.71
CA CYS A 75 -6.91 -10.98 5.77
C CYS A 75 -7.35 -10.04 6.92
N CYS A 76 -8.59 -9.54 6.91
CA CYS A 76 -9.05 -8.54 7.90
C CYS A 76 -9.40 -9.12 9.29
N GLY A 77 -9.23 -10.42 9.51
CA GLY A 77 -9.65 -11.11 10.74
C GLY A 77 -8.56 -11.34 11.80
N GLU A 78 -7.31 -10.99 11.55
CA GLU A 78 -6.17 -11.41 12.41
C GLU A 78 -5.51 -10.28 13.22
N GLU A 79 -6.06 -9.07 13.27
CA GLU A 79 -5.44 -7.94 14.00
C GLU A 79 -5.93 -7.71 15.44
N GLU A 80 -6.71 -8.63 16.04
CA GLU A 80 -7.12 -8.52 17.46
C GLU A 80 -6.22 -9.28 18.47
N GLU A 81 -5.21 -10.04 18.03
CA GLU A 81 -4.48 -10.96 18.94
C GLU A 81 -3.04 -10.57 19.32
N GLU A 82 -2.67 -9.28 19.29
CA GLU A 82 -1.34 -8.82 19.76
C GLU A 82 -1.38 -7.72 20.84
N ARG A 83 -2.49 -7.57 21.59
CA ARG A 83 -2.58 -6.64 22.73
C ARG A 83 -2.66 -7.27 24.13
N THR A 84 -2.44 -8.57 24.27
CA THR A 84 -2.52 -9.25 25.58
C THR A 84 -1.30 -10.12 25.89
N LYS A 85 -0.08 -9.66 25.58
CA LYS A 85 1.15 -10.23 26.17
C LYS A 85 2.20 -9.15 26.38
N HIS A 86 2.04 -8.31 27.40
CA HIS A 86 3.16 -7.68 28.12
C HIS A 86 2.72 -7.27 29.52
#